data_AF-A0A072P2P7-F1
#
_entry.id   AF-A0A072P2P7-F1
#
_cell.length_a   1.000
_cell.length_b   1.000
_cell.length_c   1.000
_cell.angle_alpha   90.00
_cell.angle_beta   90.00
_cell.angle_gamma   90.00
#
_symmetry.space_group_name_H-M   'P 1'
#
loop_
_entity.id
_entity.type
_entity.pdbx_description
1 polymer ?
#
loop_
_entity_poly.entity_id
_entity_poly.type
_entity_poly.pdbx_seq_one_letter_code
_entity_poly.pdbx_strand_id
1 'polypeptide(L)'
;MFPLKRQGYSDLRRVHFTKSDSEDSEASEGVQYEPHPQGHHRWWLGYGLFIMLGVSVFVNGMQYINKLLDASKHTPHDIDDVCSMHTFEYPSPIQKDIQVKYRTTKFNDSFLEQSRYRGPPGPATDRLWLELGTRNRHYIVPEDEGHKYGLNPGHAKIDPKYGGGYPVLFQFEHDLHCLNLMRQALWWNYEYYSAKGEGPFSNPPEVLEKHVGHCMDMLRQALMCKPDLQVFGQYWIGDIKTPFVDFNTNHKCMNVPPGITPLTPSCLFLLRSAARDGELVERFTPLSSPPD
;
A
#
# COMPACT_ATOMS: atom_id res chain seq x y z
N MET A 1 43.51 -44.60 -18.62
CA MET A 1 44.76 -45.16 -18.08
C MET A 1 44.99 -44.56 -16.70
N PHE A 2 44.53 -45.23 -15.65
CA PHE A 2 44.96 -45.15 -14.24
C PHE A 2 44.49 -46.45 -13.57
N PRO A 3 45.32 -47.13 -12.75
CA PRO A 3 45.22 -48.58 -12.56
C PRO A 3 44.29 -49.02 -11.42
N LEU A 4 43.58 -50.12 -11.68
CA LEU A 4 42.79 -50.91 -10.73
C LEU A 4 43.70 -51.71 -9.80
N LYS A 5 43.53 -51.57 -8.49
CA LYS A 5 44.16 -52.44 -7.49
C LYS A 5 43.16 -53.51 -7.06
N ARG A 6 43.38 -54.74 -7.54
CA ARG A 6 42.68 -55.97 -7.11
C ARG A 6 43.05 -56.27 -5.65
N GLN A 7 42.07 -56.61 -4.82
CA GLN A 7 42.30 -57.29 -3.55
C GLN A 7 41.56 -58.63 -3.59
N GLY A 8 42.34 -59.68 -3.40
CA GLY A 8 41.97 -61.07 -3.67
C GLY A 8 40.97 -61.64 -2.67
N TYR A 9 40.16 -62.55 -3.21
CA TYR A 9 39.29 -63.46 -2.49
C TYR A 9 40.15 -64.57 -1.88
N SER A 10 39.94 -64.93 -0.61
CA SER A 10 40.56 -66.11 0.01
C SER A 10 39.49 -67.00 0.64
N ASP A 11 39.13 -68.00 -0.16
CA ASP A 11 38.92 -69.42 0.14
C ASP A 11 38.29 -69.87 1.47
N LEU A 12 37.08 -70.42 1.35
CA LEU A 12 36.35 -71.16 2.37
C LEU A 12 37.07 -72.49 2.66
N ARG A 13 37.69 -72.63 3.84
CA ARG A 13 38.28 -73.91 4.26
C ARG A 13 37.35 -74.68 5.21
N ARG A 14 36.82 -75.74 4.61
CA ARG A 14 36.04 -76.88 5.12
C ARG A 14 36.55 -77.41 6.47
N VAL A 15 35.69 -77.43 7.49
CA VAL A 15 35.97 -78.11 8.76
C VAL A 15 35.65 -79.60 8.60
N HIS A 16 36.65 -80.44 8.87
CA HIS A 16 36.56 -81.89 8.83
C HIS A 16 35.80 -82.43 10.05
N PHE A 17 34.84 -83.32 9.80
CA PHE A 17 34.22 -84.17 10.82
C PHE A 17 35.08 -85.43 10.99
N THR A 18 35.55 -85.70 12.20
CA THR A 18 36.03 -87.03 12.61
C THR A 18 35.25 -87.44 13.85
N LYS A 19 34.58 -88.59 13.76
CA LYS A 19 33.79 -89.23 14.80
C LYS A 19 34.60 -90.39 15.39
N SER A 20 34.40 -90.64 16.69
CA SER A 20 34.55 -91.94 17.38
C SER A 20 36.02 -92.33 17.71
N ASP A 21 36.40 -92.87 18.88
CA ASP A 21 35.74 -93.31 20.11
C ASP A 21 36.79 -93.33 21.23
N SER A 22 36.41 -93.09 22.49
CA SER A 22 36.80 -93.94 23.64
C SER A 22 36.22 -93.38 24.94
N GLU A 23 35.64 -94.30 25.69
CA GLU A 23 35.03 -94.17 27.01
C GLU A 23 35.98 -93.57 28.06
N ASP A 24 35.44 -92.87 29.05
CA ASP A 24 35.76 -93.10 30.47
C ASP A 24 34.87 -92.23 31.41
N SER A 25 34.06 -92.95 32.20
CA SER A 25 33.56 -92.72 33.56
C SER A 25 33.28 -91.32 34.14
N GLU A 26 32.00 -91.13 34.48
CA GLU A 26 31.43 -90.65 35.76
C GLU A 26 32.11 -89.52 36.56
N ALA A 27 31.41 -88.38 36.68
CA ALA A 27 31.01 -87.80 37.97
C ALA A 27 30.03 -86.61 37.74
N SER A 28 28.86 -86.66 38.36
CA SER A 28 27.85 -85.60 38.31
C SER A 28 28.21 -84.44 39.24
N GLU A 29 28.51 -83.26 38.70
CA GLU A 29 28.57 -82.01 39.44
C GLU A 29 27.32 -81.15 39.12
N GLY A 30 26.56 -80.81 40.16
CA GLY A 30 25.32 -80.06 40.03
C GLY A 30 25.54 -78.63 39.56
N VAL A 31 24.98 -78.28 38.40
CA VAL A 31 24.96 -76.90 37.90
C VAL A 31 23.89 -76.10 38.64
N GLN A 32 24.31 -75.12 39.44
CA GLN A 32 23.41 -74.06 39.94
C GLN A 32 23.16 -73.03 38.83
N TYR A 33 21.89 -72.67 38.62
CA TYR A 33 21.48 -71.67 37.63
C TYR A 33 21.33 -70.30 38.29
N GLU A 34 22.24 -69.37 37.99
CA GLU A 34 22.11 -67.95 38.30
C GLU A 34 21.10 -67.31 37.32
N PRO A 35 20.05 -66.60 37.77
CA PRO A 35 19.10 -65.96 36.88
C PRO A 35 19.71 -64.70 36.25
N HIS A 36 19.79 -64.68 34.92
CA HIS A 36 20.23 -63.52 34.13
C HIS A 36 19.25 -62.34 34.33
N PRO A 37 19.70 -61.13 34.71
CA PRO A 37 18.79 -59.98 34.81
C PRO A 37 18.34 -59.56 33.41
N GLN A 38 17.05 -59.66 33.14
CA GLN A 38 16.44 -59.12 31.92
C GLN A 38 16.40 -57.60 32.04
N GLY A 39 17.21 -56.92 31.22
CA GLY A 39 17.37 -55.47 31.26
C GLY A 39 16.07 -54.72 30.98
N HIS A 40 15.51 -54.09 32.02
CA HIS A 40 14.44 -53.08 31.97
C HIS A 40 14.74 -51.91 31.01
N HIS A 41 15.97 -51.79 30.49
CA HIS A 41 16.44 -50.68 29.66
C HIS A 41 15.73 -50.57 28.30
N ARG A 42 15.24 -51.68 27.72
CA ARG A 42 14.58 -51.69 26.40
C ARG A 42 13.20 -51.01 26.41
N TRP A 43 12.50 -51.02 27.55
CA TRP A 43 11.21 -50.36 27.69
C TRP A 43 11.33 -48.84 27.74
N TRP A 44 12.35 -48.31 28.44
CA TRP A 44 12.62 -46.87 28.52
C TRP A 44 12.92 -46.22 27.17
N LEU A 45 13.62 -46.94 26.28
CA LEU A 45 13.88 -46.46 24.91
C LEU A 45 12.60 -46.35 24.07
N GLY A 46 11.66 -47.30 24.24
CA GLY A 46 10.35 -47.24 23.59
C GLY A 46 9.51 -46.05 24.07
N TYR A 47 9.44 -45.84 25.40
CA TYR A 47 8.75 -44.70 25.99
C TYR A 47 9.35 -43.36 25.54
N GLY A 48 10.68 -43.25 25.47
CA GLY A 48 11.36 -42.05 24.96
C GLY A 48 10.99 -41.74 23.51
N LEU A 49 10.90 -42.76 22.65
CA LEU A 49 10.54 -42.59 21.24
C LEU A 49 9.06 -42.21 21.05
N PHE A 50 8.16 -42.78 21.87
CA PHE A 50 6.74 -42.39 21.89
C PHE A 50 6.54 -40.95 22.36
N ILE A 51 7.26 -40.51 23.39
CA ILE A 51 7.21 -39.12 23.87
C ILE A 51 7.75 -38.17 22.80
N MET A 52 8.87 -38.49 22.16
CA MET A 52 9.43 -37.67 21.08
C MET A 52 8.48 -37.55 19.88
N LEU A 53 7.83 -38.63 19.47
CA LEU A 53 6.81 -38.59 18.42
C LEU A 53 5.60 -37.77 18.85
N GLY A 54 5.14 -37.91 20.11
CA GLY A 54 4.05 -37.11 20.66
C GLY A 54 4.35 -35.61 20.67
N VAL A 55 5.56 -35.22 21.12
CA VAL A 55 6.02 -33.83 21.10
C VAL A 55 6.13 -33.31 19.67
N SER A 56 6.66 -34.11 18.74
CA SER A 56 6.77 -33.72 17.33
C SER A 56 5.39 -33.48 16.70
N VAL A 57 4.44 -34.39 16.89
CA VAL A 57 3.06 -34.23 16.40
C VAL A 57 2.40 -32.99 17.03
N PHE A 58 2.61 -32.75 18.33
CA PHE A 58 2.08 -31.58 19.01
C PHE A 58 2.66 -30.26 18.47
N VAL A 59 3.99 -30.17 18.29
CA VAL A 59 4.63 -28.95 17.77
C VAL A 59 4.20 -28.69 16.32
N ASN A 60 4.18 -29.72 15.47
CA ASN A 60 3.71 -29.57 14.08
C ASN A 60 2.22 -29.22 14.02
N GLY A 61 1.39 -29.81 14.89
CA GLY A 61 -0.02 -29.49 15.03
C GLY A 61 -0.25 -28.03 15.48
N MET A 62 0.48 -27.57 16.48
CA MET A 62 0.46 -26.18 16.94
C MET A 62 0.93 -25.20 15.86
N GLN A 63 1.97 -25.54 15.10
CA GLN A 63 2.42 -24.74 13.96
C GLN A 63 1.37 -24.67 12.85
N TYR A 64 0.67 -25.78 12.58
CA TYR A 64 -0.41 -25.82 11.59
C TYR A 64 -1.62 -25.00 12.04
N ILE A 65 -2.03 -25.11 13.30
CA ILE A 65 -3.10 -24.29 13.89
C ILE A 65 -2.70 -22.81 13.86
N ASN A 66 -1.48 -22.46 14.23
CA ASN A 66 -0.99 -21.08 14.15
C ASN A 66 -1.03 -20.55 12.72
N LYS A 67 -0.63 -21.34 11.70
CA LYS A 67 -0.76 -20.96 10.28
C LYS A 67 -2.21 -20.84 9.83
N LEU A 68 -3.12 -21.67 10.33
CA LEU A 68 -4.56 -21.60 10.04
C LEU A 68 -5.19 -20.35 10.67
N LEU A 69 -4.82 -20.03 11.90
CA LEU A 69 -5.22 -18.81 12.58
C LEU A 69 -4.64 -17.58 11.88
N ASP A 70 -3.41 -17.66 11.38
CA ASP A 70 -2.80 -16.59 10.59
C ASP A 70 -3.49 -16.45 9.23
N ALA A 71 -3.76 -17.54 8.53
CA ALA A 71 -4.53 -17.56 7.27
C ALA A 71 -5.97 -17.06 7.48
N SER A 72 -6.59 -17.32 8.63
CA SER A 72 -7.90 -16.77 9.00
C SER A 72 -7.86 -15.27 9.29
N LYS A 73 -6.71 -14.69 9.65
CA LYS A 73 -6.50 -13.23 9.71
C LYS A 73 -6.29 -12.63 8.33
N HIS A 74 -5.88 -13.44 7.34
CA HIS A 74 -5.85 -13.08 5.93
C HIS A 74 -7.25 -13.29 5.31
N THR A 75 -8.25 -12.58 5.85
CA THR A 75 -9.47 -12.21 5.14
C THR A 75 -9.11 -11.76 3.71
N PRO A 76 -9.94 -11.98 2.68
CA PRO A 76 -9.68 -11.38 1.37
C PRO A 76 -9.46 -9.89 1.63
N HIS A 77 -8.24 -9.41 1.33
CA HIS A 77 -7.85 -8.05 1.67
C HIS A 77 -8.98 -7.12 1.24
N ASP A 78 -9.48 -6.32 2.18
CA ASP A 78 -10.50 -5.33 1.89
C ASP A 78 -10.07 -4.57 0.63
N ILE A 79 -10.95 -4.51 -0.37
CA ILE A 79 -10.61 -3.89 -1.67
C ILE A 79 -10.16 -2.45 -1.42
N ASP A 80 -10.73 -1.79 -0.42
CA ASP A 80 -10.34 -0.45 -0.02
C ASP A 80 -8.89 -0.38 0.48
N ASP A 81 -8.44 -1.38 1.24
CA ASP A 81 -7.05 -1.46 1.72
C ASP A 81 -6.10 -1.69 0.55
N VAL A 82 -6.41 -2.63 -0.35
CA VAL A 82 -5.58 -2.92 -1.54
C VAL A 82 -5.51 -1.71 -2.45
N CYS A 83 -6.66 -1.09 -2.76
CA CYS A 83 -6.73 0.09 -3.61
C CYS A 83 -5.95 1.25 -3.01
N SER A 84 -6.11 1.52 -1.72
CA SER A 84 -5.42 2.63 -1.06
C SER A 84 -3.90 2.47 -1.05
N MET A 85 -3.38 1.24 -0.96
CA MET A 85 -1.95 0.97 -1.11
C MET A 85 -1.48 1.05 -2.57
N HIS A 86 -2.36 0.71 -3.52
CA HIS A 86 -1.99 0.70 -4.93
C HIS A 86 -1.98 2.10 -5.55
N THR A 87 -2.74 3.08 -5.05
CA THR A 87 -2.87 4.41 -5.67
C THR A 87 -1.71 5.37 -5.40
N PHE A 88 -0.81 5.03 -4.48
CA PHE A 88 0.35 5.85 -4.12
C PHE A 88 1.66 5.18 -4.55
N GLU A 89 2.73 5.95 -4.72
CA GLU A 89 4.05 5.36 -4.97
C GLU A 89 4.59 4.70 -3.68
N TYR A 90 4.52 5.43 -2.57
CA TYR A 90 4.87 4.93 -1.24
C TYR A 90 3.63 4.77 -0.36
N PRO A 91 3.61 3.81 0.58
CA PRO A 91 2.57 3.76 1.61
C PRO A 91 2.55 5.06 2.42
N SER A 92 1.42 5.40 3.01
CA SER A 92 1.30 6.58 3.84
C SER A 92 1.54 6.24 5.32
N PRO A 93 2.24 7.10 6.10
CA PRO A 93 2.39 6.90 7.55
C PRO A 93 1.04 6.83 8.28
N ILE A 94 0.04 7.60 7.84
CA ILE A 94 -1.26 7.70 8.51
C ILE A 94 -2.08 6.42 8.40
N GLN A 95 -1.81 5.57 7.40
CA GLN A 95 -2.52 4.30 7.19
C GLN A 95 -2.29 3.28 8.32
N LYS A 96 -1.38 3.55 9.26
CA LYS A 96 -1.24 2.77 10.50
C LYS A 96 -2.37 3.05 11.51
N ASP A 97 -2.85 4.29 11.52
CA ASP A 97 -3.81 4.78 12.52
C ASP A 97 -5.23 4.85 11.96
N ILE A 98 -5.37 4.94 10.63
CA ILE A 98 -6.66 5.02 9.94
C ILE A 98 -6.81 3.93 8.89
N GLN A 99 -8.03 3.38 8.79
CA GLN A 99 -8.43 2.56 7.65
C GLN A 99 -9.03 3.45 6.56
N VAL A 100 -8.48 3.39 5.36
CA VAL A 100 -9.04 4.09 4.20
C VAL A 100 -10.30 3.35 3.77
N LYS A 101 -11.41 4.08 3.61
CA LYS A 101 -12.68 3.54 3.09
C LYS A 101 -13.17 4.38 1.93
N TYR A 102 -13.57 3.73 0.84
CA TYR A 102 -14.11 4.42 -0.32
C TYR A 102 -15.63 4.51 -0.19
N ARG A 103 -16.18 5.68 -0.53
CA ARG A 103 -17.63 5.89 -0.58
C ARG A 103 -18.01 6.64 -1.84
N THR A 104 -19.14 6.28 -2.43
CA THR A 104 -19.73 7.05 -3.52
C THR A 104 -20.33 8.33 -2.95
N THR A 105 -19.90 9.47 -3.45
CA THR A 105 -20.48 10.77 -3.13
C THR A 105 -20.82 11.50 -4.42
N LYS A 106 -21.94 12.23 -4.43
CA LYS A 106 -22.26 13.16 -5.50
C LYS A 106 -21.54 14.47 -5.26
N PHE A 107 -20.86 15.00 -6.28
CA PHE A 107 -20.28 16.34 -6.19
C PHE A 107 -21.38 17.40 -6.28
N ASN A 108 -21.27 18.44 -5.44
CA ASN A 108 -22.20 19.55 -5.44
C ASN A 108 -21.63 20.71 -6.26
N ASP A 109 -21.69 20.54 -7.57
CA ASP A 109 -21.15 21.48 -8.56
C ASP A 109 -22.23 22.36 -9.20
N SER A 110 -23.35 22.57 -8.49
CA SER A 110 -24.37 23.55 -8.89
C SER A 110 -23.71 24.89 -9.20
N PHE A 111 -23.81 25.35 -10.45
CA PHE A 111 -23.10 26.54 -10.93
C PHE A 111 -23.53 27.82 -10.19
N LEU A 112 -24.84 27.96 -9.95
CA LEU A 112 -25.43 29.16 -9.34
C LEU A 112 -25.46 29.11 -7.80
N GLU A 113 -25.47 27.93 -7.20
CA GLU A 113 -25.52 27.77 -5.75
C GLU A 113 -24.11 27.84 -5.17
N GLN A 114 -23.88 28.70 -4.18
CA GLN A 114 -22.58 28.77 -3.52
C GLN A 114 -22.46 27.64 -2.49
N SER A 115 -21.42 26.80 -2.61
CA SER A 115 -21.02 25.95 -1.51
C SER A 115 -20.39 26.79 -0.39
N ARG A 116 -20.31 26.23 0.83
CA ARG A 116 -19.68 26.92 1.95
C ARG A 116 -18.22 27.35 1.67
N TYR A 117 -17.52 26.68 0.75
CA TYR A 117 -16.14 26.97 0.37
C TYR A 117 -16.00 28.05 -0.71
N ARG A 118 -17.12 28.45 -1.34
CA ARG A 118 -17.23 29.47 -2.39
C ARG A 118 -17.66 30.86 -1.87
N GLY A 119 -17.64 31.06 -0.55
CA GLY A 119 -17.98 32.35 0.04
C GLY A 119 -17.01 33.47 -0.41
N PRO A 120 -17.44 34.74 -0.28
CA PRO A 120 -16.57 35.87 -0.60
C PRO A 120 -15.30 35.86 0.26
N PRO A 121 -14.23 36.57 -0.15
CA PRO A 121 -13.02 36.70 0.65
C PRO A 121 -13.35 37.24 2.05
N GLY A 122 -12.86 36.55 3.09
CA GLY A 122 -13.07 36.97 4.47
C GLY A 122 -12.86 35.85 5.48
N PRO A 123 -12.91 36.18 6.79
CA PRO A 123 -12.54 35.26 7.86
C PRO A 123 -13.35 33.96 7.89
N ALA A 124 -14.63 34.01 7.50
CA ALA A 124 -15.49 32.84 7.46
C ALA A 124 -15.02 31.83 6.41
N THR A 125 -14.79 32.29 5.17
CA THR A 125 -14.28 31.45 4.08
C THR A 125 -12.88 30.94 4.41
N ASP A 126 -11.99 31.82 4.86
CA ASP A 126 -10.61 31.43 5.19
C ASP A 126 -10.56 30.37 6.29
N ARG A 127 -11.40 30.47 7.33
CA ARG A 127 -11.51 29.44 8.36
C ARG A 127 -11.90 28.07 7.79
N LEU A 128 -12.86 28.03 6.88
CA LEU A 128 -13.28 26.77 6.24
C LEU A 128 -12.14 26.11 5.45
N TRP A 129 -11.29 26.91 4.79
CA TRP A 129 -10.10 26.43 4.11
C TRP A 129 -9.00 25.99 5.07
N LEU A 130 -8.85 26.65 6.23
CA LEU A 130 -7.92 26.21 7.27
C LEU A 130 -8.33 24.87 7.88
N GLU A 131 -9.63 24.63 8.08
CA GLU A 131 -10.17 23.35 8.54
C GLU A 131 -9.85 22.17 7.60
N LEU A 132 -9.53 22.45 6.33
CA LEU A 132 -9.09 21.43 5.37
C LEU A 132 -7.61 21.08 5.47
N GLY A 133 -6.85 21.72 6.39
CA GLY A 133 -5.43 21.44 6.58
C GLY A 133 -4.49 22.28 5.70
N THR A 134 -4.97 23.32 5.02
CA THR A 134 -4.16 24.18 4.12
C THR A 134 -3.02 24.96 4.80
N ARG A 135 -2.93 24.87 6.13
CA ARG A 135 -1.86 25.46 6.96
C ARG A 135 -1.44 24.54 8.11
N ASN A 136 -1.57 23.23 7.94
CA ASN A 136 -1.12 22.29 8.96
C ASN A 136 0.40 22.38 9.17
N ARG A 137 0.83 22.00 10.37
CA ARG A 137 2.24 21.93 10.73
C ARG A 137 2.83 20.61 10.26
N HIS A 138 4.16 20.56 10.24
CA HIS A 138 4.90 19.34 9.92
C HIS A 138 4.50 18.18 10.84
N TYR A 139 4.36 17.01 10.23
CA TYR A 139 4.26 15.73 10.90
C TYR A 139 5.66 15.15 11.07
N ILE A 140 5.85 14.26 12.06
CA ILE A 140 7.15 13.64 12.31
C ILE A 140 7.10 12.18 11.93
N VAL A 141 7.97 11.80 10.99
CA VAL A 141 8.22 10.40 10.65
C VAL A 141 9.48 9.94 11.36
N PRO A 142 9.44 8.82 12.12
CA PRO A 142 10.62 8.24 12.74
C PRO A 142 11.73 7.99 11.72
N GLU A 143 12.97 8.23 12.12
CA GLU A 143 14.11 8.19 11.19
C GLU A 143 14.32 6.81 10.57
N ASP A 144 14.11 5.75 11.35
CA ASP A 144 14.21 4.35 10.93
C ASP A 144 13.13 3.96 9.90
N GLU A 145 12.00 4.65 9.90
CA GLU A 145 10.91 4.39 8.94
C GLU A 145 10.97 5.28 7.70
N GLY A 146 11.79 6.32 7.66
CA GLY A 146 11.74 7.33 6.58
C GLY A 146 11.81 6.75 5.17
N HIS A 147 12.69 5.76 4.96
CA HIS A 147 12.84 5.08 3.67
C HIS A 147 11.57 4.38 3.18
N LYS A 148 10.71 3.88 4.10
CA LYS A 148 9.44 3.24 3.77
C LYS A 148 8.46 4.22 3.11
N TYR A 149 8.59 5.50 3.43
CA TYR A 149 7.69 6.57 2.97
C TYR A 149 8.35 7.47 1.92
N GLY A 150 9.41 6.99 1.26
CA GLY A 150 10.07 7.72 0.18
C GLY A 150 11.01 8.84 0.64
N LEU A 151 11.37 8.90 1.92
CA LEU A 151 12.29 9.91 2.46
C LEU A 151 13.75 9.47 2.29
N ASN A 152 14.60 10.43 1.94
CA ASN A 152 16.02 10.22 1.69
C ASN A 152 16.84 10.56 2.94
N PRO A 153 17.99 9.87 3.18
CA PRO A 153 18.88 10.20 4.30
C PRO A 153 19.41 11.64 4.30
N GLY A 154 19.44 12.28 3.12
CA GLY A 154 19.84 13.69 2.95
C GLY A 154 18.74 14.70 3.26
N HIS A 155 17.49 14.27 3.45
CA HIS A 155 16.43 15.16 3.93
C HIS A 155 16.77 15.68 5.33
N ALA A 156 16.32 16.89 5.61
CA ALA A 156 16.43 17.55 6.89
C ALA A 156 15.80 16.67 7.99
N LYS A 157 16.49 16.61 9.12
CA LYS A 157 16.07 15.88 10.32
C LYS A 157 15.99 16.84 11.48
N ILE A 158 15.08 16.55 12.39
CA ILE A 158 15.02 17.21 13.69
C ILE A 158 16.22 16.72 14.52
N ASP A 159 16.84 17.63 15.26
CA ASP A 159 17.93 17.26 16.17
C ASP A 159 17.44 16.20 17.18
N PRO A 160 18.20 15.11 17.42
CA PRO A 160 17.84 14.07 18.37
C PRO A 160 17.45 14.59 19.76
N LYS A 161 18.02 15.73 20.22
CA LYS A 161 17.65 16.33 21.52
C LYS A 161 16.19 16.79 21.59
N TYR A 162 15.53 16.99 20.45
CA TYR A 162 14.12 17.38 20.33
C TYR A 162 13.22 16.23 19.88
N GLY A 163 13.72 15.00 19.86
CA GLY A 163 12.95 13.80 19.50
C GLY A 163 13.32 13.17 18.15
N GLY A 164 14.13 13.85 17.33
CA GLY A 164 14.60 13.30 16.05
C GLY A 164 13.51 13.14 14.98
N GLY A 165 13.86 12.45 13.89
CA GLY A 165 12.94 12.14 12.79
C GLY A 165 12.86 13.19 11.69
N TYR A 166 12.11 12.86 10.65
CA TYR A 166 11.91 13.72 9.48
C TYR A 166 10.66 14.59 9.67
N PRO A 167 10.77 15.93 9.58
CA PRO A 167 9.62 16.81 9.50
C PRO A 167 9.06 16.76 8.07
N VAL A 168 7.88 16.19 7.92
CA VAL A 168 7.22 15.97 6.62
C VAL A 168 5.89 16.71 6.53
N LEU A 169 5.40 16.86 5.31
CA LEU A 169 4.06 17.35 5.01
C LEU A 169 3.33 16.33 4.13
N PHE A 170 2.01 16.33 4.17
CA PHE A 170 1.21 15.49 3.28
C PHE A 170 0.95 16.15 1.93
N GLN A 171 0.95 15.34 0.86
CA GLN A 171 0.67 15.82 -0.50
C GLN A 171 -0.74 16.41 -0.62
N PHE A 172 -1.78 15.76 -0.09
CA PHE A 172 -3.16 16.27 -0.18
C PHE A 172 -3.33 17.65 0.49
N GLU A 173 -2.65 17.91 1.60
CA GLU A 173 -2.68 19.22 2.28
C GLU A 173 -1.99 20.27 1.43
N HIS A 174 -0.88 19.91 0.80
CA HIS A 174 -0.15 20.78 -0.12
C HIS A 174 -0.98 21.09 -1.38
N ASP A 175 -1.67 20.11 -1.96
CA ASP A 175 -2.55 20.31 -3.11
C ASP A 175 -3.68 21.31 -2.78
N LEU A 176 -4.31 21.14 -1.61
CA LEU A 176 -5.34 22.06 -1.13
C LEU A 176 -4.77 23.44 -0.78
N HIS A 177 -3.56 23.50 -0.22
CA HIS A 177 -2.83 24.74 0.03
C HIS A 177 -2.58 25.50 -1.27
N CYS A 178 -2.07 24.83 -2.30
CA CYS A 178 -1.85 25.42 -3.62
C CYS A 178 -3.15 25.92 -4.24
N LEU A 179 -4.24 25.14 -4.17
CA LEU A 179 -5.54 25.57 -4.68
C LEU A 179 -6.07 26.81 -3.95
N ASN A 180 -5.94 26.85 -2.62
CA ASN A 180 -6.32 28.02 -1.82
C ASN A 180 -5.45 29.25 -2.13
N LEU A 181 -4.13 29.04 -2.33
CA LEU A 181 -3.22 30.11 -2.73
C LEU A 181 -3.63 30.66 -4.09
N MET A 182 -3.93 29.80 -5.07
CA MET A 182 -4.46 30.23 -6.37
C MET A 182 -5.73 31.04 -6.20
N ARG A 183 -6.71 30.58 -5.41
CA ARG A 183 -7.93 31.33 -5.09
C ARG A 183 -7.63 32.75 -4.58
N GLN A 184 -6.63 32.90 -3.71
CA GLN A 184 -6.21 34.20 -3.16
C GLN A 184 -5.40 35.06 -4.16
N ALA A 185 -4.75 34.42 -5.13
CA ALA A 185 -3.75 34.98 -6.05
C ALA A 185 -4.28 35.36 -7.43
N LEU A 186 -5.48 34.91 -7.83
CA LEU A 186 -6.00 35.04 -9.20
C LEU A 186 -6.01 36.47 -9.76
N TRP A 187 -5.90 37.49 -8.91
CA TRP A 187 -5.86 38.89 -9.30
C TRP A 187 -4.68 39.25 -10.23
N TRP A 188 -3.51 38.61 -10.10
CA TRP A 188 -2.28 39.00 -10.83
C TRP A 188 -2.36 38.89 -12.35
N ASN A 189 -3.22 38.00 -12.88
CA ASN A 189 -3.38 37.80 -14.32
C ASN A 189 -4.71 38.37 -14.85
N TYR A 190 -5.57 38.86 -13.96
CA TYR A 190 -6.97 39.17 -14.28
C TYR A 190 -7.09 40.26 -15.35
N GLU A 191 -6.33 41.35 -15.25
CA GLU A 191 -6.41 42.47 -16.18
C GLU A 191 -6.14 42.06 -17.63
N TYR A 192 -5.09 41.25 -17.85
CA TYR A 192 -4.73 40.78 -19.18
C TYR A 192 -5.82 39.90 -19.81
N TYR A 193 -6.34 38.93 -19.08
CA TYR A 193 -7.37 38.01 -19.61
C TYR A 193 -8.75 38.67 -19.71
N SER A 194 -9.07 39.58 -18.79
CA SER A 194 -10.27 40.41 -18.88
C SER A 194 -10.22 41.31 -20.12
N ALA A 195 -9.07 41.88 -20.45
CA ALA A 195 -8.89 42.70 -21.66
C ALA A 195 -9.00 41.88 -22.96
N LYS A 196 -8.60 40.61 -22.93
CA LYS A 196 -8.80 39.69 -24.08
C LYS A 196 -10.27 39.36 -24.31
N GLY A 197 -11.07 39.23 -23.25
CA GLY A 197 -12.51 38.96 -23.37
C GLY A 197 -12.84 37.61 -24.02
N GLU A 198 -11.98 36.61 -23.88
CA GLU A 198 -12.15 35.28 -24.49
C GLU A 198 -12.72 34.27 -23.49
N GLY A 199 -13.49 33.29 -23.98
CA GLY A 199 -14.04 32.22 -23.16
C GLY A 199 -14.87 32.76 -21.98
N PRO A 200 -14.67 32.28 -20.74
CA PRO A 200 -15.39 32.80 -19.57
C PRO A 200 -15.25 34.31 -19.35
N PHE A 201 -14.14 34.93 -19.79
CA PHE A 201 -13.89 36.38 -19.64
C PHE A 201 -14.72 37.25 -20.59
N SER A 202 -15.44 36.66 -21.54
CA SER A 202 -16.44 37.36 -22.37
C SER A 202 -17.74 37.67 -21.59
N ASN A 203 -17.95 37.02 -20.44
CA ASN A 203 -19.14 37.19 -19.63
C ASN A 203 -19.03 38.42 -18.71
N PRO A 204 -20.16 38.94 -18.20
CA PRO A 204 -20.16 39.96 -17.15
C PRO A 204 -19.37 39.52 -15.90
N PRO A 205 -18.78 40.47 -15.14
CA PRO A 205 -17.97 40.15 -13.96
C PRO A 205 -18.64 39.23 -12.95
N GLU A 206 -19.96 39.36 -12.70
CA GLU A 206 -20.65 38.51 -11.72
C GLU A 206 -20.75 37.05 -12.19
N VAL A 207 -20.85 36.83 -13.50
CA VAL A 207 -20.87 35.47 -14.08
C VAL A 207 -19.48 34.88 -14.05
N LEU A 208 -18.45 35.67 -14.36
CA LEU A 208 -17.06 35.24 -14.30
C LEU A 208 -16.65 34.84 -12.88
N GLU A 209 -17.04 35.62 -11.87
CA GLU A 209 -16.79 35.31 -10.45
C GLU A 209 -17.39 33.95 -10.07
N LYS A 210 -18.66 33.71 -10.43
CA LYS A 210 -19.32 32.40 -10.21
C LYS A 210 -18.62 31.28 -10.96
N HIS A 211 -18.18 31.55 -12.20
CA HIS A 211 -17.49 30.58 -13.03
C HIS A 211 -16.18 30.12 -12.36
N VAL A 212 -15.34 31.08 -11.98
CA VAL A 212 -14.07 30.83 -11.28
C VAL A 212 -14.32 30.12 -9.95
N GLY A 213 -15.32 30.57 -9.18
CA GLY A 213 -15.68 29.98 -7.90
C GLY A 213 -16.11 28.51 -8.01
N HIS A 214 -16.96 28.15 -8.98
CA HIS A 214 -17.37 26.76 -9.17
C HIS A 214 -16.22 25.89 -9.69
N CYS A 215 -15.39 26.37 -10.63
CA CYS A 215 -14.23 25.63 -11.11
C CYS A 215 -13.26 25.30 -9.97
N MET A 216 -13.00 26.28 -9.13
CA MET A 216 -12.14 26.11 -7.96
C MET A 216 -12.73 25.09 -6.97
N ASP A 217 -14.03 25.16 -6.67
CA ASP A 217 -14.68 24.20 -5.75
C ASP A 217 -14.82 22.79 -6.33
N MET A 218 -14.97 22.66 -7.65
CA MET A 218 -14.90 21.38 -8.37
C MET A 218 -13.53 20.73 -8.18
N LEU A 219 -12.44 21.49 -8.37
CA LEU A 219 -11.09 20.99 -8.15
C LEU A 219 -10.87 20.60 -6.69
N ARG A 220 -11.34 21.41 -5.74
CA ARG A 220 -11.28 21.07 -4.30
C ARG A 220 -11.97 19.73 -4.01
N GLN A 221 -13.17 19.52 -4.55
CA GLN A 221 -13.90 18.25 -4.38
C GLN A 221 -13.16 17.08 -5.01
N ALA A 222 -12.58 17.25 -6.21
CA ALA A 222 -11.79 16.22 -6.86
C ALA A 222 -10.56 15.83 -6.03
N LEU A 223 -9.80 16.81 -5.52
CA LEU A 223 -8.64 16.60 -4.65
C LEU A 223 -9.03 15.91 -3.33
N MET A 224 -10.17 16.27 -2.74
CA MET A 224 -10.65 15.61 -1.51
C MET A 224 -11.28 14.24 -1.75
N CYS A 225 -11.75 13.95 -2.96
CA CYS A 225 -12.33 12.65 -3.31
C CYS A 225 -11.25 11.59 -3.49
N LYS A 226 -10.06 11.98 -3.95
CA LYS A 226 -8.90 11.10 -4.13
C LYS A 226 -7.63 11.79 -3.61
N PRO A 227 -7.51 11.98 -2.28
CA PRO A 227 -6.37 12.67 -1.71
C PRO A 227 -5.09 11.85 -1.88
N ASP A 228 -3.98 12.50 -2.24
CA ASP A 228 -2.66 11.87 -2.18
C ASP A 228 -2.16 11.88 -0.73
N LEU A 229 -2.15 10.69 -0.11
CA LEU A 229 -1.76 10.53 1.29
C LEU A 229 -0.25 10.38 1.47
N GLN A 230 0.55 10.48 0.41
CA GLN A 230 2.01 10.44 0.53
C GLN A 230 2.53 11.65 1.29
N VAL A 231 3.73 11.48 1.83
CA VAL A 231 4.45 12.55 2.51
C VAL A 231 5.71 12.91 1.75
N PHE A 232 6.16 14.15 1.90
CA PHE A 232 7.40 14.62 1.33
C PHE A 232 8.27 15.33 2.38
N GLY A 233 9.57 15.24 2.18
CA GLY A 233 10.60 15.78 3.07
C GLY A 233 11.03 17.19 2.71
N GLN A 234 12.15 17.60 3.29
CA GLN A 234 12.74 18.93 3.11
C GLN A 234 14.25 18.80 3.05
N TYR A 235 14.96 19.77 2.50
CA TYR A 235 16.42 19.84 2.48
C TYR A 235 16.94 21.12 3.12
N TRP A 236 18.12 21.04 3.73
CA TRP A 236 18.88 22.24 4.10
C TRP A 236 19.58 22.80 2.86
N ILE A 237 19.32 24.06 2.51
CA ILE A 237 19.89 24.70 1.32
C ILE A 237 20.71 25.93 1.72
N GLY A 238 22.03 25.81 1.72
CA GLY A 238 22.92 26.92 2.09
C GLY A 238 22.65 27.44 3.50
N ASP A 239 22.68 28.77 3.67
CA ASP A 239 22.62 29.44 4.98
C ASP A 239 21.21 29.84 5.45
N ILE A 240 20.15 29.32 4.81
CA ILE A 240 18.78 29.61 5.24
C ILE A 240 18.45 28.93 6.57
N LYS A 241 17.74 29.65 7.45
CA LYS A 241 17.41 29.17 8.81
C LYS A 241 16.30 28.12 8.84
N THR A 242 15.64 27.87 7.73
CA THR A 242 14.50 26.95 7.60
C THR A 242 14.73 26.03 6.42
N PRO A 243 14.53 24.72 6.56
CA PRO A 243 14.70 23.79 5.45
C PRO A 243 13.68 24.10 4.35
N PHE A 244 14.07 23.84 3.11
CA PHE A 244 13.24 24.05 1.93
C PHE A 244 12.56 22.74 1.54
N VAL A 245 11.31 22.81 1.12
CA VAL A 245 10.50 21.64 0.80
C VAL A 245 10.99 20.93 -0.46
N ASP A 246 11.05 19.61 -0.42
CA ASP A 246 11.30 18.78 -1.60
C ASP A 246 9.98 18.50 -2.34
N PHE A 247 9.71 19.25 -3.41
CA PHE A 247 8.51 19.04 -4.23
C PHE A 247 8.70 18.00 -5.34
N ASN A 248 9.92 17.49 -5.54
CA ASN A 248 10.24 16.57 -6.64
C ASN A 248 10.09 15.11 -6.19
N THR A 249 8.89 14.73 -5.81
CA THR A 249 8.57 13.37 -5.36
C THR A 249 8.01 12.49 -6.47
N ASN A 250 8.14 11.18 -6.31
CA ASN A 250 7.55 10.22 -7.23
C ASN A 250 6.06 10.04 -6.91
N HIS A 251 5.23 9.96 -7.96
CA HIS A 251 3.80 9.70 -7.83
C HIS A 251 3.39 8.60 -8.81
N LYS A 252 2.39 7.83 -8.41
CA LYS A 252 1.79 6.81 -9.26
C LYS A 252 0.57 7.39 -9.97
N CYS A 253 0.71 7.59 -11.26
CA CYS A 253 -0.33 8.21 -12.08
C CYS A 253 -1.10 7.18 -12.90
N MET A 254 -2.38 7.46 -13.14
CA MET A 254 -3.14 6.73 -14.15
C MET A 254 -2.53 7.03 -15.53
N ASN A 255 -2.26 5.99 -16.31
CA ASN A 255 -1.83 6.17 -17.70
C ASN A 255 -3.02 6.69 -18.52
N VAL A 256 -2.98 7.96 -18.88
CA VAL A 256 -3.94 8.58 -19.81
C VAL A 256 -3.27 8.62 -21.18
N PRO A 257 -3.71 7.80 -22.15
CA PRO A 257 -3.13 7.82 -23.49
C PRO A 257 -3.23 9.22 -24.10
N PRO A 258 -2.15 9.76 -24.69
CA PRO A 258 -2.21 11.03 -25.40
C PRO A 258 -3.17 10.87 -26.59
N GLY A 259 -4.37 11.44 -26.49
CA GLY A 259 -5.38 11.31 -27.52
C GLY A 259 -6.84 11.18 -27.09
N ILE A 260 -7.17 11.21 -25.78
CA ILE A 260 -8.57 11.38 -25.33
C ILE A 260 -9.04 12.84 -25.49
N THR A 261 -8.43 13.59 -26.41
CA THR A 261 -9.07 14.73 -27.04
C THR A 261 -10.01 14.22 -28.14
N PRO A 262 -11.04 14.97 -28.57
CA PRO A 262 -11.96 14.55 -29.64
C PRO A 262 -11.30 14.31 -31.02
N LEU A 263 -9.97 14.35 -31.10
CA LEU A 263 -9.17 14.29 -32.32
C LEU A 263 -8.55 12.90 -32.58
N THR A 264 -8.71 11.91 -31.70
CA THR A 264 -8.34 10.54 -32.08
C THR A 264 -9.41 9.89 -32.96
N PRO A 265 -9.04 9.33 -34.13
CA PRO A 265 -9.99 8.69 -35.05
C PRO A 265 -10.82 7.57 -34.41
N SER A 266 -10.30 6.95 -33.35
CA SER A 266 -10.94 5.83 -32.65
C SER A 266 -12.26 6.21 -31.97
N CYS A 267 -12.37 7.42 -31.41
CA CYS A 267 -13.65 7.90 -30.84
C CYS A 267 -14.62 8.38 -31.93
N LEU A 268 -14.09 8.90 -33.05
CA LEU A 268 -14.90 9.32 -34.19
C LEU A 268 -15.62 8.12 -34.86
N PHE A 269 -15.03 6.93 -34.80
CA PHE A 269 -15.62 5.70 -35.37
C PHE A 269 -16.87 5.23 -34.62
N LEU A 270 -16.90 5.36 -33.29
CA LEU A 270 -18.08 4.99 -32.49
C LEU A 270 -19.22 5.99 -32.70
N LEU A 271 -18.92 7.28 -32.77
CA LEU A 271 -19.93 8.32 -33.03
C LEU A 271 -20.46 8.27 -34.48
N ARG A 272 -19.61 7.91 -35.47
CA ARG A 272 -20.06 7.70 -36.86
C ARG A 272 -20.95 6.47 -37.05
N SER A 273 -20.87 5.47 -36.17
CA SER A 273 -21.77 4.31 -36.21
C SER A 273 -23.17 4.68 -35.74
N ALA A 274 -23.30 5.63 -34.81
CA ALA A 274 -24.59 6.11 -34.30
C ALA A 274 -25.25 7.16 -35.21
N ALA A 275 -24.48 7.82 -36.10
CA ALA A 275 -24.97 8.89 -36.97
C ALA A 275 -25.40 8.45 -38.37
N ARG A 276 -25.39 7.14 -38.67
CA ARG A 276 -26.06 6.62 -39.88
C ARG A 276 -27.49 6.31 -39.53
N ASP A 277 -28.29 7.36 -39.41
CA ASP A 277 -29.73 7.41 -39.68
C ASP A 277 -30.17 8.85 -39.36
N GLY A 278 -30.21 9.70 -40.39
CA GLY A 278 -31.00 10.94 -40.48
C GLY A 278 -30.92 11.99 -39.36
N GLU A 279 -30.43 13.18 -39.72
CA GLU A 279 -30.79 14.47 -39.09
C GLU A 279 -30.49 14.65 -37.58
N LEU A 280 -29.24 14.98 -37.24
CA LEU A 280 -28.94 15.69 -35.99
C LEU A 280 -29.21 17.19 -36.18
N VAL A 281 -30.48 17.57 -36.11
CA VAL A 281 -30.87 18.94 -35.79
C VAL A 281 -30.74 19.09 -34.29
N GLU A 282 -29.77 19.86 -33.81
CA GLU A 282 -29.69 20.28 -32.40
C GLU A 282 -30.88 21.23 -32.08
N ARG A 283 -32.06 20.65 -31.82
CA ARG A 283 -33.15 21.32 -31.13
C ARG A 283 -33.15 20.87 -29.69
N PHE A 284 -32.41 21.60 -28.85
CA PHE A 284 -32.67 21.60 -27.41
C PHE A 284 -34.02 22.29 -27.19
N THR A 285 -35.08 21.52 -27.01
CA THR A 285 -36.36 22.03 -26.51
C THR A 285 -36.30 22.04 -24.98
N PRO A 286 -36.59 23.18 -24.31
CA PRO A 286 -36.69 23.18 -22.86
C PRO A 286 -37.86 22.30 -22.44
N LEU A 287 -37.64 21.40 -21.48
CA LEU A 287 -38.71 20.67 -20.81
C LEU A 287 -39.67 21.69 -20.19
N SER A 288 -40.91 21.72 -20.67
CA SER A 288 -42.00 22.48 -20.08
C SER A 288 -42.22 22.04 -18.64
N SER A 289 -42.35 23.00 -17.73
CA SER A 289 -42.73 22.80 -16.33
C SER A 289 -44.05 22.00 -16.21
N PRO A 290 -44.22 21.19 -15.16
CA PRO A 290 -45.47 20.46 -14.94
C PRO A 290 -46.60 21.45 -14.57
N PRO A 291 -47.87 21.12 -14.90
CA PRO A 291 -49.00 21.99 -14.62
C PRO A 291 -49.32 22.02 -13.11
N ASP A 292 -49.87 23.17 -12.70
CA ASP A 292 -50.23 23.57 -11.33
C ASP A 292 -51.05 22.54 -10.52
#